data_AF-A0ABD3PKV4-F1
#
_entry.id   AF-A0ABD3PKV4-F1
#
_cell.length_a   1.000
_cell.length_b   1.000
_cell.length_c   1.000
_cell.angle_alpha   90.00
_cell.angle_beta   90.00
_cell.angle_gamma   90.00
#
_symmetry.space_group_name_H-M   'P 1'
#
loop_
_entity.id
_entity.type
_entity.pdbx_description
1 polymer ?
#
loop_
_entity_poly.entity_id
_entity_poly.type
_entity_poly.pdbx_seq_one_letter_code
_entity_poly.pdbx_strand_id
1 'polypeptide(L)'
;MDVKSSLPIPLPRLTSSALLLLLLQFPSPLLAQTGGNLSNCKGGCGSGESCLGNPFTQPVTDDDCDGCAGGKYYWPCNFETLCYCGPSDAGAPRVPPAPKSNLAPNDAIVVDVCSSVLTEDAFVAATGIGKGGTTTTNGDDGPYTYRGLCDAISAYNLLHDEKFAGMGDETTIRAELAAFLANAAVDTRDFTVSREGMHCVDPIVGGDGEVYCKPCREENYDRTAGTCSAAYVNDDAGGGDGRYREYCDSTRQPPQGCACDAEDGVAQADVNVVPYAGYVAASGMYFARGAILNSWNYDYYGAGQALVGDGAYLCEDPDLASTDPRYAWGVGIYKWMEKMEFGTTGPTAHEQAVRGNFGGTVMVLYGELECPSGEWTSADHAIMVRERVARVCTAGAALGAYLEMDACDDSADECLTCDGLKDIFVGCQSDGTCPDCPTWADHVIFVSDAPSVTPVRIQPPEDWGNWNQGSRSDARSADASSWLALSLALPLAIWHS
;
A
#
# COMPACT_ATOMS: atom_id res chain seq x y z
N MET A 1 -67.00 -42.01 -31.12
CA MET A 1 -65.55 -42.14 -31.38
C MET A 1 -64.88 -40.85 -30.89
N ASP A 2 -65.13 -40.40 -29.66
CA ASP A 2 -64.51 -40.83 -28.38
C ASP A 2 -63.00 -40.53 -28.38
N VAL A 3 -62.51 -39.39 -27.87
CA VAL A 3 -62.44 -38.85 -26.49
C VAL A 3 -61.79 -39.79 -25.47
N LYS A 4 -60.58 -39.41 -25.03
CA LYS A 4 -60.03 -39.42 -23.65
C LYS A 4 -58.55 -39.01 -23.74
N SER A 5 -58.12 -37.82 -23.30
CA SER A 5 -57.99 -37.30 -21.93
C SER A 5 -57.09 -38.14 -21.02
N SER A 6 -55.91 -37.62 -20.69
CA SER A 6 -55.13 -38.04 -19.52
C SER A 6 -54.45 -36.82 -18.88
N LEU A 7 -55.04 -36.40 -17.77
CA LEU A 7 -54.51 -35.51 -16.72
C LEU A 7 -53.58 -36.31 -15.75
N PRO A 8 -52.91 -35.65 -14.79
CA PRO A 8 -51.55 -35.95 -14.32
C PRO A 8 -51.50 -36.62 -12.94
N ILE A 9 -50.36 -37.25 -12.59
CA ILE A 9 -50.01 -37.67 -11.22
C ILE A 9 -48.46 -37.70 -11.08
N PRO A 10 -47.85 -37.67 -9.88
CA PRO A 10 -47.55 -36.49 -9.06
C PRO A 10 -46.04 -36.32 -8.78
N LEU A 11 -45.65 -35.12 -8.34
CA LEU A 11 -44.34 -34.86 -7.70
C LEU A 11 -44.20 -35.64 -6.38
N PRO A 12 -43.05 -36.29 -6.10
CA PRO A 12 -42.75 -36.74 -4.76
C PRO A 12 -42.22 -35.57 -3.92
N ARG A 13 -42.85 -35.36 -2.77
CA ARG A 13 -42.31 -34.57 -1.66
C ARG A 13 -41.10 -35.31 -1.09
N LEU A 14 -39.95 -34.65 -1.05
CA LEU A 14 -38.87 -35.02 -0.13
C LEU A 14 -38.91 -34.06 1.05
N THR A 15 -39.32 -34.62 2.18
CA THR A 15 -39.29 -34.04 3.51
C THR A 15 -37.94 -34.30 4.18
N SER A 16 -37.56 -33.35 5.03
CA SER A 16 -36.58 -33.45 6.13
C SER A 16 -35.10 -33.38 5.79
N SER A 17 -34.56 -32.19 6.11
CA SER A 17 -33.40 -32.00 6.97
C SER A 17 -32.15 -32.82 6.66
N ALA A 18 -31.35 -32.30 5.74
CA ALA A 18 -29.91 -32.33 5.88
C ALA A 18 -29.43 -30.87 5.85
N LEU A 19 -29.31 -30.28 7.05
CA LEU A 19 -28.59 -29.04 7.24
C LEU A 19 -27.12 -29.36 6.91
N LEU A 20 -26.75 -29.19 5.64
CA LEU A 20 -25.37 -29.26 5.21
C LEU A 20 -24.70 -28.01 5.79
N LEU A 21 -24.12 -28.16 6.98
CA LEU A 21 -23.12 -27.20 7.47
C LEU A 21 -22.01 -27.20 6.41
N LEU A 22 -22.01 -26.20 5.53
CA LEU A 22 -20.77 -25.69 4.97
C LEU A 22 -19.96 -25.19 6.17
N LEU A 23 -19.14 -26.08 6.72
CA LEU A 23 -17.95 -25.66 7.43
C LEU A 23 -17.12 -24.95 6.38
N LEU A 24 -17.23 -23.62 6.34
CA LEU A 24 -16.16 -22.76 5.85
C LEU A 24 -14.92 -23.22 6.60
N GLN A 25 -14.11 -24.04 5.95
CA GLN A 25 -12.74 -24.27 6.34
C GLN A 25 -12.01 -22.96 6.03
N PHE A 26 -12.22 -21.97 6.88
CA PHE A 26 -11.21 -20.96 7.06
C PHE A 26 -9.94 -21.73 7.41
N PRO A 27 -8.85 -21.62 6.65
CA PRO A 27 -7.56 -22.02 7.18
C PRO A 27 -7.46 -21.30 8.52
N SER A 28 -7.27 -22.08 9.60
CA SER A 28 -6.96 -21.48 10.88
C SER A 28 -5.82 -20.50 10.63
N PRO A 29 -5.85 -19.27 11.17
CA PRO A 29 -4.66 -18.45 11.14
C PRO A 29 -3.66 -19.24 11.99
N LEU A 30 -2.78 -20.00 11.32
CA LEU A 30 -1.52 -20.35 11.91
C LEU A 30 -0.92 -18.96 12.18
N LEU A 31 -0.95 -18.55 13.45
CA LEU A 31 -0.04 -17.53 13.92
C LEU A 31 1.33 -18.12 13.61
N ALA A 32 1.89 -17.75 12.46
CA ALA A 32 3.32 -17.87 12.23
C ALA A 32 3.92 -17.06 13.38
N GLN A 33 4.44 -17.78 14.36
CA GLN A 33 5.20 -17.18 15.43
C GLN A 33 6.55 -16.83 14.81
N THR A 34 6.58 -15.77 14.00
CA THR A 34 7.81 -15.20 13.46
C THR A 34 8.57 -14.63 14.64
N GLY A 35 9.40 -15.48 15.21
CA GLY A 35 10.37 -15.07 16.22
C GLY A 35 11.29 -14.07 15.57
N GLY A 36 11.16 -12.82 16.00
CA GLY A 36 11.80 -11.68 15.37
C GLY A 36 13.27 -11.88 15.05
N ASN A 37 13.61 -11.71 13.77
CA ASN A 37 14.62 -10.78 13.31
C ASN A 37 14.76 -10.91 11.79
N LEU A 38 15.00 -9.77 11.13
CA LEU A 38 15.79 -9.66 9.92
C LEU A 38 17.20 -10.18 10.18
N SER A 39 17.30 -11.47 10.46
CA SER A 39 18.54 -12.19 10.36
C SER A 39 18.45 -12.83 8.99
N ASN A 40 19.40 -12.47 8.15
CA ASN A 40 20.22 -13.38 7.33
C ASN A 40 20.49 -14.77 7.95
N CYS A 41 19.50 -15.37 8.62
CA CYS A 41 19.47 -16.53 9.47
C CYS A 41 20.64 -16.67 10.46
N LYS A 42 21.34 -15.57 10.78
CA LYS A 42 22.57 -15.63 11.56
C LYS A 42 22.25 -16.01 13.01
N GLY A 43 22.75 -17.16 13.41
CA GLY A 43 22.46 -17.76 14.72
C GLY A 43 21.47 -18.93 14.65
N GLY A 44 20.98 -19.25 13.45
CA GLY A 44 20.03 -20.34 13.21
C GLY A 44 18.58 -19.89 13.32
N CYS A 45 17.68 -20.71 12.78
CA CYS A 45 16.23 -20.48 12.84
C CYS A 45 15.58 -21.23 14.00
N GLY A 46 14.35 -20.86 14.33
CA GLY A 46 13.56 -21.50 15.37
C GLY A 46 13.26 -22.97 15.09
N SER A 47 12.68 -23.67 16.07
CA SER A 47 12.25 -25.06 15.88
C SER A 47 11.14 -25.14 14.82
N GLY A 48 11.34 -25.93 13.77
CA GLY A 48 10.38 -26.06 12.66
C GLY A 48 10.59 -25.07 11.52
N GLU A 49 11.64 -24.25 11.61
CA GLU A 49 12.01 -23.28 10.59
C GLU A 49 13.35 -23.63 9.93
N SER A 50 13.51 -23.17 8.69
CA SER A 50 14.74 -23.22 7.91
C SER A 50 15.06 -21.84 7.37
N CYS A 51 16.32 -21.66 6.96
CA CYS A 51 16.73 -20.43 6.31
C CYS A 51 16.29 -20.45 4.84
N LEU A 52 15.37 -19.58 4.46
CA LEU A 52 14.75 -19.53 3.15
C LEU A 52 15.28 -18.35 2.34
N GLY A 53 15.35 -18.52 1.02
CA GLY A 53 15.70 -17.45 0.10
C GLY A 53 14.54 -16.50 -0.17
N ASN A 54 14.84 -15.20 -0.27
CA ASN A 54 13.93 -14.17 -0.74
C ASN A 54 14.40 -13.65 -2.12
N PRO A 55 13.84 -14.17 -3.23
CA PRO A 55 14.29 -13.83 -4.57
C PRO A 55 13.82 -12.44 -5.06
N PHE A 56 13.09 -11.69 -4.23
CA PHE A 56 12.44 -10.46 -4.67
C PHE A 56 13.43 -9.36 -5.06
N THR A 57 14.45 -9.12 -4.23
CA THR A 57 15.45 -8.08 -4.49
C THR A 57 16.58 -8.53 -5.38
N GLN A 58 16.88 -9.83 -5.45
CA GLN A 58 17.86 -10.41 -6.37
C GLN A 58 17.73 -11.94 -6.35
N PRO A 59 18.26 -12.65 -7.36
CA PRO A 59 18.18 -14.12 -7.41
C PRO A 59 18.88 -14.75 -6.20
N VAL A 60 18.13 -15.51 -5.40
CA VAL A 60 18.64 -16.31 -4.28
C VAL A 60 17.76 -17.54 -4.09
N THR A 61 18.37 -18.66 -3.74
CA THR A 61 17.67 -19.93 -3.46
C THR A 61 17.74 -20.29 -1.97
N ASP A 62 16.89 -21.21 -1.53
CA ASP A 62 16.98 -21.75 -0.16
C ASP A 62 18.37 -22.37 0.08
N ASP A 63 18.92 -23.11 -0.89
CA ASP A 63 20.26 -23.71 -0.84
C ASP A 63 21.38 -22.67 -0.64
N ASP A 64 21.24 -21.47 -1.24
CA ASP A 64 22.23 -20.38 -1.05
C ASP A 64 22.25 -19.88 0.41
N CYS A 65 21.09 -19.94 1.07
CA CYS A 65 20.82 -19.47 2.42
C CYS A 65 21.16 -20.50 3.51
N ASP A 66 21.28 -21.80 3.18
CA ASP A 66 21.62 -22.88 4.14
C ASP A 66 22.84 -22.56 5.02
N GLY A 67 23.87 -21.97 4.42
CA GLY A 67 25.12 -21.64 5.12
C GLY A 67 24.97 -20.53 6.15
N CYS A 68 23.93 -19.69 6.05
CA CYS A 68 23.77 -18.52 6.90
C CYS A 68 23.46 -18.88 8.35
N ALA A 69 22.66 -19.93 8.57
CA ALA A 69 22.43 -20.51 9.89
C ALA A 69 23.74 -20.98 10.56
N GLY A 70 24.70 -21.44 9.76
CA GLY A 70 26.03 -21.88 10.21
C GLY A 70 27.03 -20.74 10.47
N GLY A 71 26.62 -19.47 10.36
CA GLY A 71 27.48 -18.31 10.60
C GLY A 71 28.28 -17.82 9.39
N LYS A 72 27.92 -18.27 8.17
CA LYS A 72 28.40 -17.67 6.91
C LYS A 72 28.08 -16.17 6.92
N TYR A 73 29.07 -15.33 6.60
CA TYR A 73 28.97 -13.86 6.71
C TYR A 73 29.12 -13.13 5.37
N TYR A 74 29.17 -13.88 4.27
CA TYR A 74 29.21 -13.37 2.90
C TYR A 74 27.95 -13.81 2.15
N TRP A 75 27.83 -13.42 0.89
CA TRP A 75 26.63 -13.61 0.09
C TRP A 75 26.05 -15.03 0.18
N PRO A 76 24.73 -15.18 0.36
CA PRO A 76 23.71 -14.12 0.48
C PRO A 76 23.57 -13.50 1.88
N CYS A 77 24.28 -14.03 2.89
CA CYS A 77 24.05 -13.71 4.30
C CYS A 77 24.51 -12.31 4.73
N ASN A 78 25.23 -11.56 3.90
CA ASN A 78 25.60 -10.17 4.21
C ASN A 78 24.55 -9.15 3.75
N PHE A 79 23.44 -9.62 3.19
CA PHE A 79 22.28 -8.81 2.81
C PHE A 79 21.13 -9.09 3.77
N GLU A 80 20.46 -8.05 4.23
CA GLU A 80 19.43 -8.14 5.27
C GLU A 80 18.18 -8.89 4.80
N THR A 81 17.83 -8.75 3.53
CA THR A 81 16.54 -9.19 2.99
C THR A 81 16.59 -10.51 2.22
N LEU A 82 17.78 -11.04 1.90
CA LEU A 82 17.91 -12.20 0.99
C LEU A 82 17.66 -13.55 1.65
N CYS A 83 17.88 -13.64 2.95
CA CYS A 83 17.68 -14.87 3.69
C CYS A 83 16.92 -14.57 4.96
N TYR A 84 15.89 -15.35 5.25
CA TYR A 84 15.05 -15.19 6.43
C TYR A 84 14.65 -16.56 6.98
N CYS A 85 14.30 -16.59 8.26
CA CYS A 85 13.77 -17.81 8.88
C CYS A 85 12.28 -17.95 8.55
N GLY A 86 11.89 -19.13 8.07
CA GLY A 86 10.48 -19.44 7.79
C GLY A 86 10.21 -20.94 7.86
N PRO A 87 8.93 -21.35 7.75
CA PRO A 87 8.54 -22.76 7.90
C PRO A 87 9.28 -23.68 6.92
N SER A 88 9.77 -24.82 7.42
CA SER A 88 10.48 -25.80 6.59
C SER A 88 9.57 -26.69 5.73
N ASP A 89 8.27 -26.67 5.99
CA ASP A 89 7.31 -27.51 5.29
C ASP A 89 7.08 -27.02 3.85
N ALA A 90 7.13 -27.95 2.89
CA ALA A 90 6.84 -27.63 1.50
C ALA A 90 5.39 -27.14 1.34
N GLY A 91 5.21 -25.99 0.70
CA GLY A 91 3.89 -25.36 0.51
C GLY A 91 3.37 -24.60 1.74
N ALA A 92 4.15 -24.48 2.82
CA ALA A 92 3.82 -23.55 3.88
C ALA A 92 3.93 -22.10 3.39
N PRO A 93 3.12 -21.17 3.93
CA PRO A 93 3.21 -19.76 3.60
C PRO A 93 4.63 -19.23 3.80
N ARG A 94 5.14 -18.54 2.79
CA ARG A 94 6.45 -17.88 2.79
C ARG A 94 6.23 -16.38 2.77
N VAL A 95 6.42 -15.76 3.93
CA VAL A 95 6.31 -14.31 4.11
C VAL A 95 7.72 -13.79 4.40
N PRO A 96 8.43 -13.24 3.40
CA PRO A 96 9.69 -12.56 3.65
C PRO A 96 9.44 -11.37 4.57
N PRO A 97 10.31 -11.11 5.55
CA PRO A 97 10.22 -9.92 6.38
C PRO A 97 10.53 -8.66 5.56
N ALA A 98 9.72 -7.61 5.72
CA ALA A 98 10.05 -6.29 5.19
C ALA A 98 11.28 -5.67 5.88
N PRO A 99 12.06 -4.80 5.19
CA PRO A 99 13.13 -4.01 5.78
C PRO A 99 12.70 -3.25 7.05
N LYS A 100 13.59 -3.16 8.04
CA LYS A 100 13.27 -2.62 9.37
C LYS A 100 13.46 -1.11 9.45
N SER A 101 12.48 -0.42 10.01
CA SER A 101 12.64 0.97 10.44
C SER A 101 13.56 1.16 11.66
N ASN A 102 13.85 0.08 12.39
CA ASN A 102 14.47 0.07 13.72
C ASN A 102 13.64 0.72 14.84
N LEU A 103 12.37 1.01 14.58
CA LEU A 103 11.42 1.43 15.60
C LEU A 103 10.77 0.21 16.25
N ALA A 104 10.22 0.38 17.46
CA ALA A 104 9.41 -0.66 18.08
C ALA A 104 7.95 -0.54 17.60
N PRO A 105 7.21 -1.67 17.47
CA PRO A 105 5.77 -1.61 17.26
C PRO A 105 5.06 -0.85 18.39
N ASN A 106 4.03 -0.09 18.04
CA ASN A 106 3.17 0.58 19.01
C ASN A 106 2.05 -0.35 19.47
N ASP A 107 2.25 -1.08 20.57
CA ASP A 107 1.30 -2.08 21.06
C ASP A 107 -0.13 -1.54 21.32
N ALA A 108 -0.28 -0.23 21.53
CA ALA A 108 -1.59 0.39 21.76
C ALA A 108 -2.35 0.68 20.45
N ILE A 109 -1.64 1.01 19.38
CA ILE A 109 -2.22 1.45 18.10
C ILE A 109 -2.24 0.33 17.07
N VAL A 110 -1.19 -0.49 17.00
CA VAL A 110 -1.02 -1.52 15.95
C VAL A 110 -2.16 -2.56 15.93
N VAL A 111 -2.80 -2.79 17.06
CA VAL A 111 -3.93 -3.72 17.19
C VAL A 111 -5.14 -3.25 16.39
N ASP A 112 -5.34 -1.93 16.29
CA ASP A 112 -6.44 -1.33 15.54
C ASP A 112 -6.12 0.12 15.13
N VAL A 113 -5.30 0.24 14.08
CA VAL A 113 -4.88 1.53 13.51
C VAL A 113 -6.09 2.36 13.06
N CYS A 114 -7.12 1.69 12.56
CA CYS A 114 -8.30 2.32 11.99
C CYS A 114 -9.25 2.92 13.04
N SER A 115 -9.44 2.28 14.20
CA SER A 115 -10.28 2.90 15.24
C SER A 115 -9.54 3.96 16.07
N SER A 116 -8.21 3.91 16.09
CA SER A 116 -7.37 4.80 16.92
C SER A 116 -6.89 6.05 16.18
N VAL A 117 -6.24 5.87 15.03
CA VAL A 117 -5.56 6.94 14.29
C VAL A 117 -6.29 7.29 13.00
N LEU A 118 -6.48 6.29 12.12
CA LEU A 118 -7.15 6.45 10.84
C LEU A 118 -8.66 6.22 10.99
N THR A 119 -9.34 7.08 11.74
CA THR A 119 -10.81 7.02 11.83
C THR A 119 -11.45 7.22 10.45
N GLU A 120 -12.68 6.74 10.25
CA GLU A 120 -13.40 6.95 8.97
C GLU A 120 -13.51 8.44 8.61
N ASP A 121 -13.67 9.32 9.61
CA ASP A 121 -13.69 10.78 9.38
C ASP A 121 -12.33 11.31 8.90
N ALA A 122 -11.23 10.85 9.50
CA ALA A 122 -9.88 11.21 9.05
C ALA A 122 -9.59 10.67 7.65
N PHE A 123 -10.03 9.45 7.35
CA PHE A 123 -9.94 8.86 6.01
C PHE A 123 -10.72 9.69 4.97
N VAL A 124 -11.97 10.05 5.25
CA VAL A 124 -12.80 10.88 4.37
C VAL A 124 -12.14 12.24 4.15
N ALA A 125 -11.60 12.86 5.21
CA ALA A 125 -10.92 14.15 5.11
C ALA A 125 -9.61 14.07 4.29
N ALA A 126 -8.85 12.98 4.43
CA ALA A 126 -7.59 12.80 3.72
C ALA A 126 -7.78 12.41 2.23
N THR A 127 -8.86 11.69 1.91
CA THR A 127 -9.02 11.06 0.57
C THR A 127 -10.16 11.65 -0.26
N GLY A 128 -11.13 12.32 0.37
CA GLY A 128 -12.38 12.73 -0.28
C GLY A 128 -13.35 11.57 -0.55
N ILE A 129 -13.01 10.33 -0.23
CA ILE A 129 -13.90 9.16 -0.38
C ILE A 129 -14.97 9.22 0.71
N GLY A 130 -16.24 9.27 0.31
CA GLY A 130 -17.37 9.37 1.24
C GLY A 130 -17.54 8.17 2.18
N LYS A 131 -18.20 8.40 3.32
CA LYS A 131 -18.54 7.35 4.30
C LYS A 131 -19.35 6.23 3.65
N GLY A 132 -18.96 4.98 3.91
CA GLY A 132 -19.58 3.81 3.28
C GLY A 132 -19.10 3.48 1.86
N GLY A 133 -18.17 4.26 1.29
CA GLY A 133 -17.41 3.98 0.06
C GLY A 133 -18.17 4.23 -1.24
N THR A 134 -17.79 5.29 -1.96
CA THR A 134 -17.21 5.28 -3.32
C THR A 134 -17.10 6.72 -3.87
N THR A 135 -16.00 7.01 -4.57
CA THR A 135 -15.85 8.20 -5.42
C THR A 135 -16.49 7.88 -6.77
N THR A 136 -17.72 8.35 -7.00
CA THR A 136 -18.45 8.03 -8.23
C THR A 136 -17.89 8.82 -9.41
N THR A 137 -17.06 8.17 -10.21
CA THR A 137 -16.81 8.58 -11.60
C THR A 137 -16.75 7.32 -12.46
N ASN A 138 -17.81 7.11 -13.27
CA ASN A 138 -17.97 6.08 -14.31
C ASN A 138 -18.78 4.80 -13.98
N GLY A 139 -19.48 4.75 -12.85
CA GLY A 139 -20.57 3.77 -12.65
C GLY A 139 -20.17 2.41 -12.10
N ASP A 140 -18.89 2.20 -11.78
CA ASP A 140 -18.44 1.16 -10.87
C ASP A 140 -18.07 1.80 -9.53
N ASP A 141 -18.55 1.20 -8.44
CA ASP A 141 -18.05 1.50 -7.10
C ASP A 141 -16.55 1.15 -7.09
N GLY A 142 -15.67 2.16 -7.19
CA GLY A 142 -14.21 1.95 -7.18
C GLY A 142 -13.74 1.17 -5.95
N PRO A 143 -12.63 0.40 -6.05
CA PRO A 143 -12.22 -0.52 -4.99
C PRO A 143 -11.69 0.18 -3.74
N TYR A 144 -11.47 1.49 -3.78
CA TYR A 144 -10.91 2.25 -2.67
C TYR A 144 -12.00 2.58 -1.64
N THR A 145 -12.04 1.77 -0.59
CA THR A 145 -12.95 1.98 0.54
C THR A 145 -12.19 2.04 1.86
N TYR A 146 -12.75 2.72 2.85
CA TYR A 146 -12.20 2.78 4.21
C TYR A 146 -12.00 1.37 4.79
N ARG A 147 -13.03 0.53 4.68
CA ARG A 147 -13.00 -0.85 5.15
C ARG A 147 -11.91 -1.66 4.45
N GLY A 148 -11.78 -1.53 3.13
CA GLY A 148 -10.73 -2.20 2.36
C GLY A 148 -9.32 -1.86 2.86
N LEU A 149 -9.06 -0.57 3.15
CA LEU A 149 -7.78 -0.13 3.70
C LEU A 149 -7.54 -0.74 5.09
N CYS A 150 -8.54 -0.72 5.96
CA CYS A 150 -8.42 -1.33 7.29
C CYS A 150 -8.16 -2.84 7.23
N ASP A 151 -8.90 -3.56 6.38
CA ASP A 151 -8.71 -5.00 6.17
C ASP A 151 -7.31 -5.30 5.60
N ALA A 152 -6.77 -4.43 4.73
CA ALA A 152 -5.42 -4.54 4.19
C ALA A 152 -4.34 -4.30 5.27
N ILE A 153 -4.48 -3.25 6.09
CA ILE A 153 -3.57 -2.94 7.20
C ILE A 153 -3.53 -4.10 8.20
N SER A 154 -4.69 -4.57 8.64
CA SER A 154 -4.77 -5.68 9.59
C SER A 154 -4.18 -6.96 9.02
N ALA A 155 -4.42 -7.26 7.74
CA ALA A 155 -3.85 -8.44 7.09
C ALA A 155 -2.33 -8.37 7.00
N TYR A 156 -1.77 -7.24 6.55
CA TYR A 156 -0.33 -7.06 6.45
C TYR A 156 0.34 -7.15 7.84
N ASN A 157 -0.16 -6.39 8.81
CA ASN A 157 0.40 -6.35 10.16
C ASN A 157 0.27 -7.67 10.93
N LEU A 158 -0.63 -8.57 10.52
CA LEU A 158 -0.72 -9.92 11.09
C LEU A 158 0.42 -10.83 10.62
N LEU A 159 0.90 -10.64 9.40
CA LEU A 159 1.89 -11.52 8.76
C LEU A 159 3.34 -11.03 8.93
N HIS A 160 3.53 -9.74 9.20
CA HIS A 160 4.86 -9.10 9.19
C HIS A 160 5.26 -8.60 10.56
N ASP A 161 6.53 -8.76 10.96
CA ASP A 161 7.06 -8.19 12.21
C ASP A 161 7.18 -6.67 12.14
N GLU A 162 7.67 -6.14 11.01
CA GLU A 162 7.63 -4.72 10.68
C GLU A 162 6.20 -4.35 10.29
N LYS A 163 5.67 -3.26 10.87
CA LYS A 163 4.24 -2.94 10.77
C LYS A 163 4.03 -1.73 9.89
N PHE A 164 3.15 -1.84 8.91
CA PHE A 164 2.63 -0.67 8.21
C PHE A 164 1.74 0.14 9.15
N ALA A 165 2.01 1.45 9.27
CA ALA A 165 1.28 2.37 10.15
C ALA A 165 1.17 1.86 11.60
N GLY A 166 2.22 1.19 12.09
CA GLY A 166 2.23 0.55 13.41
C GLY A 166 3.54 0.67 14.17
N MET A 167 4.53 1.40 13.62
CA MET A 167 5.87 1.53 14.18
C MET A 167 6.09 2.91 14.78
N GLY A 168 6.81 2.97 15.90
CA GLY A 168 7.12 4.24 16.58
C GLY A 168 5.97 4.77 17.42
N ASP A 169 5.91 6.10 17.58
CA ASP A 169 4.83 6.75 18.32
C ASP A 169 3.65 7.12 17.40
N GLU A 170 2.59 7.69 17.99
CA GLU A 170 1.40 8.09 17.23
C GLU A 170 1.72 9.13 16.16
N THR A 171 2.69 10.01 16.38
CA THR A 171 3.11 11.03 15.40
C THR A 171 3.72 10.36 14.18
N THR A 172 4.61 9.39 14.39
CA THR A 172 5.22 8.59 13.32
C THR A 172 4.16 7.85 12.52
N ILE A 173 3.18 7.21 13.19
CA ILE A 173 2.12 6.46 12.52
C ILE A 173 1.22 7.38 11.68
N ARG A 174 0.86 8.55 12.20
CA ARG A 174 0.07 9.55 11.45
C ARG A 174 0.83 10.08 10.24
N ALA A 175 2.15 10.30 10.38
CA ALA A 175 3.00 10.74 9.29
C ALA A 175 3.10 9.71 8.17
N GLU A 176 3.30 8.43 8.52
CA GLU A 176 3.33 7.35 7.55
C GLU A 176 2.01 7.25 6.76
N LEU A 177 0.88 7.27 7.46
CA LEU A 177 -0.44 7.25 6.83
C LEU A 177 -0.67 8.43 5.89
N ALA A 178 -0.26 9.64 6.30
CA ALA A 178 -0.41 10.83 5.48
C ALA A 178 0.41 10.73 4.18
N ALA A 179 1.66 10.28 4.28
CA ALA A 179 2.55 10.13 3.12
C ALA A 179 2.08 9.02 2.18
N PHE A 180 1.61 7.89 2.73
CA PHE A 180 1.05 6.79 1.95
C PHE A 180 -0.19 7.22 1.18
N LEU A 181 -1.16 7.84 1.86
CA LEU A 181 -2.41 8.30 1.24
C LEU A 181 -2.16 9.40 0.19
N ALA A 182 -1.17 10.27 0.42
CA ALA A 182 -0.80 11.30 -0.54
C ALA A 182 -0.27 10.72 -1.85
N ASN A 183 0.67 9.77 -1.76
CA ASN A 183 1.19 9.07 -2.94
C ASN A 183 0.09 8.27 -3.63
N ALA A 184 -0.75 7.59 -2.85
CA ALA A 184 -1.83 6.80 -3.40
C ALA A 184 -2.89 7.64 -4.12
N ALA A 185 -3.23 8.81 -3.60
CA ALA A 185 -4.14 9.74 -4.25
C ALA A 185 -3.64 10.15 -5.63
N VAL A 186 -2.35 10.48 -5.77
CA VAL A 186 -1.77 10.89 -7.06
C VAL A 186 -1.76 9.74 -8.06
N ASP A 187 -1.32 8.55 -7.64
CA ASP A 187 -1.24 7.37 -8.49
C ASP A 187 -2.60 6.91 -9.04
N THR A 188 -3.66 7.17 -8.27
CA THR A 188 -5.04 6.73 -8.57
C THR A 188 -5.94 7.85 -9.07
N ARG A 189 -5.39 9.05 -9.29
CA ARG A 189 -6.13 10.28 -9.63
C ARG A 189 -7.27 10.54 -8.65
N ASP A 190 -6.93 10.73 -7.39
CA ASP A 190 -7.84 10.86 -6.26
C ASP A 190 -8.79 9.67 -6.12
N PHE A 191 -8.24 8.46 -6.22
CA PHE A 191 -8.97 7.21 -6.04
C PHE A 191 -10.12 7.02 -7.05
N THR A 192 -10.00 7.63 -8.23
CA THR A 192 -10.98 7.49 -9.33
C THR A 192 -10.58 6.44 -10.36
N VAL A 193 -9.32 5.99 -10.35
CA VAL A 193 -8.77 5.04 -11.29
C VAL A 193 -8.14 3.88 -10.54
N SER A 194 -8.55 2.65 -10.86
CA SER A 194 -7.99 1.41 -10.28
C SER A 194 -7.19 0.56 -11.26
N ARG A 195 -7.23 0.90 -12.56
CA ARG A 195 -6.56 0.20 -13.65
C ARG A 195 -5.87 1.21 -14.55
N GLU A 196 -4.70 0.87 -15.05
CA GLU A 196 -3.97 1.71 -16.00
C GLU A 196 -4.79 1.96 -17.28
N GLY A 197 -5.12 3.22 -17.55
CA GLY A 197 -6.08 3.58 -18.59
C GLY A 197 -5.69 3.12 -19.99
N MET A 198 -4.40 3.20 -20.36
CA MET A 198 -3.93 2.81 -21.69
C MET A 198 -3.98 1.29 -21.92
N HIS A 199 -3.80 0.48 -20.87
CA HIS A 199 -3.84 -0.98 -20.97
C HIS A 199 -5.23 -1.57 -20.68
N CYS A 200 -6.14 -0.77 -20.13
CA CYS A 200 -7.52 -1.15 -19.89
C CYS A 200 -8.52 -0.08 -20.32
N VAL A 201 -8.55 0.18 -21.63
CA VAL A 201 -9.55 1.09 -22.22
C VAL A 201 -10.93 0.43 -22.25
N ASP A 202 -11.97 1.20 -21.96
CA ASP A 202 -13.39 0.80 -22.02
C ASP A 202 -13.67 -0.59 -21.43
N PRO A 203 -13.35 -0.83 -20.14
CA PRO A 203 -13.51 -2.14 -19.53
C PRO A 203 -14.95 -2.63 -19.62
N ILE A 204 -15.12 -3.92 -19.86
CA ILE A 204 -16.43 -4.59 -19.92
C ILE A 204 -16.45 -5.80 -18.99
N VAL A 205 -17.57 -6.03 -18.33
CA VAL A 205 -17.79 -7.24 -17.53
C VAL A 205 -18.46 -8.29 -18.41
N GLY A 206 -17.81 -9.45 -18.53
CA GLY A 206 -18.32 -10.56 -19.30
C GLY A 206 -19.48 -11.30 -18.62
N GLY A 207 -20.14 -12.19 -19.36
CA GLY A 207 -21.20 -13.04 -18.79
C GLY A 207 -20.70 -14.07 -17.76
N ASP A 208 -19.39 -14.27 -17.69
CA ASP A 208 -18.65 -15.04 -16.70
C ASP A 208 -18.34 -14.23 -15.42
N GLY A 209 -18.53 -12.91 -15.44
CA GLY A 209 -18.18 -12.01 -14.35
C GLY A 209 -16.75 -11.47 -14.42
N GLU A 210 -15.96 -11.88 -15.40
CA GLU A 210 -14.58 -11.42 -15.60
C GLU A 210 -14.56 -10.02 -16.23
N VAL A 211 -13.56 -9.22 -15.88
CA VAL A 211 -13.31 -7.93 -16.52
C VAL A 211 -12.44 -8.14 -17.74
N TYR A 212 -12.85 -7.58 -18.86
CA TYR A 212 -12.10 -7.56 -20.09
C TYR A 212 -11.70 -6.13 -20.43
N CYS A 213 -10.43 -5.95 -20.75
CA CYS A 213 -9.78 -4.69 -21.04
C CYS A 213 -9.45 -4.61 -22.53
N LYS A 214 -9.57 -3.42 -23.14
CA LYS A 214 -9.05 -3.17 -24.49
C LYS A 214 -7.67 -2.49 -24.36
N PRO A 215 -6.55 -3.23 -24.40
CA PRO A 215 -5.24 -2.60 -24.37
C PRO A 215 -5.03 -1.74 -25.62
N CYS A 216 -4.34 -0.62 -25.45
CA CYS A 216 -4.08 0.36 -26.49
C CYS A 216 -2.60 0.73 -26.53
N ARG A 217 -2.12 1.13 -27.71
CA ARG A 217 -0.79 1.74 -27.85
C ARG A 217 -0.87 3.23 -27.69
N GLU A 218 0.24 3.85 -27.29
CA GLU A 218 0.30 5.29 -27.11
C GLU A 218 -0.08 6.06 -28.39
N GLU A 219 0.34 5.62 -29.59
CA GLU A 219 -0.03 6.29 -30.84
C GLU A 219 -1.53 6.23 -31.17
N ASN A 220 -2.27 5.30 -30.54
CA ASN A 220 -3.69 5.05 -30.77
C ASN A 220 -4.56 5.49 -29.58
N TYR A 221 -3.96 5.96 -28.48
CA TYR A 221 -4.65 6.30 -27.25
C TYR A 221 -4.92 7.80 -27.15
N ASP A 222 -6.18 8.19 -27.15
CA ASP A 222 -6.59 9.54 -26.82
C ASP A 222 -6.69 9.69 -25.29
N ARG A 223 -5.66 10.27 -24.68
CA ARG A 223 -5.60 10.51 -23.23
C ARG A 223 -6.75 11.37 -22.70
N THR A 224 -7.30 12.27 -23.52
CA THR A 224 -8.38 13.19 -23.11
C THR A 224 -9.73 12.48 -23.17
N ALA A 225 -9.97 11.73 -24.24
CA ALA A 225 -11.22 10.99 -24.40
C ALA A 225 -11.23 9.66 -23.63
N GLY A 226 -10.05 9.13 -23.26
CA GLY A 226 -9.92 7.80 -22.69
C GLY A 226 -10.28 6.70 -23.69
N THR A 227 -10.08 6.93 -25.00
CA THR A 227 -10.51 6.02 -26.07
C THR A 227 -9.34 5.48 -26.88
N CYS A 228 -9.53 4.32 -27.49
CA CYS A 228 -8.53 3.67 -28.33
C CYS A 228 -8.99 3.56 -29.79
N SER A 229 -8.23 4.12 -30.74
CA SER A 229 -8.56 4.05 -32.17
C SER A 229 -8.26 2.68 -32.80
N ALA A 230 -7.30 1.94 -32.24
CA ALA A 230 -6.94 0.58 -32.65
C ALA A 230 -6.39 -0.22 -31.47
N ALA A 231 -7.05 -1.33 -31.12
CA ALA A 231 -6.65 -2.18 -30.00
C ALA A 231 -5.26 -2.78 -30.25
N TYR A 232 -4.42 -2.80 -29.20
CA TYR A 232 -3.07 -3.32 -29.20
C TYR A 232 -2.96 -4.71 -29.86
N VAL A 233 -3.86 -5.62 -29.50
CA VAL A 233 -3.83 -7.02 -29.96
C VAL A 233 -4.18 -7.18 -31.45
N ASN A 234 -4.76 -6.15 -32.07
CA ASN A 234 -5.12 -6.12 -33.49
C ASN A 234 -4.15 -5.27 -34.31
N ASP A 235 -3.20 -4.60 -33.66
CA ASP A 235 -2.22 -3.76 -34.33
C ASP A 235 -1.04 -4.62 -34.82
N ASP A 236 -0.74 -4.55 -36.12
CA ASP A 236 0.40 -5.25 -36.74
C ASP A 236 1.72 -4.89 -36.05
N ALA A 237 1.85 -3.66 -35.55
CA ALA A 237 3.04 -3.24 -34.84
C ALA A 237 3.15 -3.89 -33.44
N GLY A 238 2.01 -4.33 -32.86
CA GLY A 238 1.88 -5.16 -31.65
C GLY A 238 1.99 -6.66 -31.92
N GLY A 239 2.29 -7.05 -33.16
CA GLY A 239 2.33 -8.42 -33.63
C GLY A 239 1.11 -8.84 -34.44
N GLY A 240 -0.01 -8.11 -34.33
CA GLY A 240 -1.26 -8.36 -35.07
C GLY A 240 -1.85 -9.76 -34.89
N ASP A 241 -1.39 -10.49 -33.87
CA ASP A 241 -1.64 -11.92 -33.70
C ASP A 241 -2.63 -12.21 -32.57
N GLY A 242 -3.28 -11.18 -32.03
CA GLY A 242 -4.31 -11.31 -31.02
C GLY A 242 -3.77 -11.54 -29.61
N ARG A 243 -2.54 -11.14 -29.29
CA ARG A 243 -1.90 -11.40 -27.99
C ARG A 243 -1.34 -10.14 -27.34
N TYR A 244 -1.49 -10.04 -26.03
CA TYR A 244 -0.92 -8.98 -25.19
C TYR A 244 0.35 -9.46 -24.48
N ARG A 245 1.43 -8.67 -24.53
CA ARG A 245 2.77 -9.10 -24.07
C ARG A 245 3.45 -8.16 -23.09
N GLU A 246 2.84 -7.01 -22.80
CA GLU A 246 3.47 -6.01 -21.94
C GLU A 246 3.44 -6.46 -20.47
N TYR A 247 4.30 -5.85 -19.66
CA TYR A 247 4.47 -6.16 -18.23
C TYR A 247 4.85 -7.62 -17.93
N CYS A 248 5.50 -8.28 -18.89
CA CYS A 248 6.10 -9.60 -18.73
C CYS A 248 7.63 -9.52 -18.85
N ASP A 249 8.34 -9.74 -17.74
CA ASP A 249 9.78 -9.94 -17.75
C ASP A 249 10.10 -11.45 -17.78
N SER A 250 10.52 -11.94 -18.95
CA SER A 250 10.90 -13.35 -19.14
C SER A 250 12.13 -13.77 -18.34
N THR A 251 12.91 -12.83 -17.81
CA THR A 251 14.07 -13.12 -16.95
C THR A 251 13.67 -13.32 -15.49
N ARG A 252 12.48 -12.86 -15.08
CA ARG A 252 11.94 -12.96 -13.72
C ARG A 252 10.68 -13.83 -13.68
N GLN A 253 10.87 -15.13 -13.84
CA GLN A 253 9.83 -16.17 -13.82
C GLN A 253 9.82 -16.88 -12.45
N PRO A 254 8.90 -17.82 -12.16
CA PRO A 254 8.91 -18.55 -10.90
C PRO A 254 10.28 -19.18 -10.63
N PRO A 255 10.80 -19.09 -9.39
CA PRO A 255 10.17 -18.61 -8.16
C PRO A 255 10.35 -17.11 -7.85
N GLN A 256 10.68 -16.26 -8.83
CA GLN A 256 11.05 -14.84 -8.65
C GLN A 256 10.05 -13.87 -9.27
N GLY A 257 8.99 -14.40 -9.87
CA GLY A 257 7.92 -13.67 -10.52
C GLY A 257 6.82 -14.60 -11.02
N CYS A 258 5.69 -14.03 -11.43
CA CYS A 258 4.62 -14.80 -12.04
C CYS A 258 5.07 -15.40 -13.37
N ALA A 259 4.58 -16.61 -13.67
CA ALA A 259 4.79 -17.21 -14.97
C ALA A 259 4.11 -16.33 -16.03
N CYS A 260 4.87 -15.89 -17.02
CA CYS A 260 4.37 -15.17 -18.17
C CYS A 260 5.27 -15.50 -19.37
N ASP A 261 4.66 -15.58 -20.55
CA ASP A 261 5.39 -15.87 -21.78
C ASP A 261 5.44 -14.59 -22.62
N ALA A 262 6.64 -14.06 -22.84
CA ALA A 262 6.81 -12.88 -23.69
C ALA A 262 6.57 -13.18 -25.18
N GLU A 263 6.66 -14.44 -25.60
CA GLU A 263 6.36 -14.90 -26.96
C GLU A 263 4.86 -15.21 -27.12
N ASP A 264 4.27 -15.99 -26.21
CA ASP A 264 2.86 -16.41 -26.29
C ASP A 264 1.88 -15.38 -25.73
N GLY A 265 2.26 -14.57 -24.74
CA GLY A 265 1.42 -13.52 -24.14
C GLY A 265 0.04 -13.99 -23.68
N VAL A 266 -0.86 -13.04 -23.48
CA VAL A 266 -2.26 -13.27 -23.11
C VAL A 266 -3.12 -13.16 -24.36
N ALA A 267 -3.84 -14.22 -24.71
CA ALA A 267 -4.71 -14.21 -25.87
C ALA A 267 -5.91 -13.28 -25.67
N GLN A 268 -6.32 -12.61 -26.74
CA GLN A 268 -7.59 -11.91 -26.78
C GLN A 268 -8.77 -12.87 -26.54
N ALA A 269 -9.83 -12.35 -25.96
CA ALA A 269 -11.08 -13.05 -25.73
C ALA A 269 -11.74 -13.48 -27.06
N ASP A 270 -12.68 -14.43 -27.01
CA ASP A 270 -13.29 -15.02 -28.20
C ASP A 270 -13.95 -13.95 -29.09
N VAL A 271 -13.29 -13.65 -30.22
CA VAL A 271 -13.71 -12.65 -31.20
C VAL A 271 -15.08 -12.91 -31.82
N ASN A 272 -15.59 -14.14 -31.72
CA ASN A 272 -16.91 -14.50 -32.22
C ASN A 272 -18.03 -14.09 -31.25
N VAL A 273 -17.68 -13.67 -30.03
CA VAL A 273 -18.60 -13.15 -29.04
C VAL A 273 -18.46 -11.62 -28.99
N VAL A 274 -19.49 -10.90 -29.41
CA VAL A 274 -19.54 -9.44 -29.29
C VAL A 274 -19.79 -9.08 -27.82
N PRO A 275 -19.04 -8.14 -27.21
CA PRO A 275 -18.12 -7.17 -27.82
C PRO A 275 -16.62 -7.45 -27.61
N TYR A 276 -16.17 -8.70 -27.58
CA TYR A 276 -14.81 -9.08 -27.16
C TYR A 276 -13.69 -8.93 -28.20
N ALA A 277 -13.99 -8.50 -29.43
CA ALA A 277 -12.95 -8.25 -30.42
C ALA A 277 -11.99 -7.14 -29.94
N GLY A 278 -10.70 -7.45 -29.84
CA GLY A 278 -9.68 -6.53 -29.32
C GLY A 278 -9.60 -6.45 -27.80
N TYR A 279 -10.36 -7.27 -27.07
CA TYR A 279 -10.36 -7.31 -25.60
C TYR A 279 -9.53 -8.49 -25.07
N VAL A 280 -8.91 -8.32 -23.92
CA VAL A 280 -8.10 -9.31 -23.21
C VAL A 280 -8.60 -9.39 -21.77
N ALA A 281 -8.65 -10.59 -21.20
CA ALA A 281 -9.03 -10.77 -19.80
C ALA A 281 -8.05 -10.03 -18.88
N ALA A 282 -8.58 -9.20 -17.99
CA ALA A 282 -7.78 -8.40 -17.07
C ALA A 282 -6.98 -9.28 -16.11
N SER A 283 -7.57 -10.40 -15.68
CA SER A 283 -6.98 -11.45 -14.86
C SER A 283 -5.80 -12.19 -15.53
N GLY A 284 -5.49 -11.90 -16.81
CA GLY A 284 -4.28 -12.41 -17.45
C GLY A 284 -3.11 -11.42 -17.50
N MET A 285 -3.34 -10.14 -17.20
CA MET A 285 -2.40 -9.06 -17.51
C MET A 285 -1.82 -8.42 -16.26
N TYR A 286 -0.53 -8.12 -16.28
CA TYR A 286 0.21 -7.55 -15.14
C TYR A 286 0.46 -6.02 -15.25
N PHE A 287 -0.41 -5.28 -15.95
CA PHE A 287 -0.33 -3.81 -16.00
C PHE A 287 -0.60 -3.17 -14.62
N ALA A 288 -0.39 -1.85 -14.51
CA ALA A 288 -0.47 -1.15 -13.24
C ALA A 288 -1.88 -1.12 -12.60
N ARG A 289 -1.97 -1.49 -11.31
CA ARG A 289 -3.19 -1.48 -10.48
C ARG A 289 -2.89 -1.11 -9.03
N GLY A 290 -3.96 -0.85 -8.25
CA GLY A 290 -3.89 -0.68 -6.80
C GLY A 290 -3.65 0.76 -6.35
N ALA A 291 -3.52 0.95 -5.04
CA ALA A 291 -3.41 2.27 -4.42
C ALA A 291 -2.06 2.96 -4.68
N ILE A 292 -0.97 2.20 -4.65
CA ILE A 292 0.33 2.59 -5.23
C ILE A 292 0.59 1.60 -6.34
N LEU A 293 0.92 2.10 -7.52
CA LEU A 293 0.87 1.29 -8.75
C LEU A 293 1.77 0.05 -8.68
N ASN A 294 1.13 -1.12 -8.72
CA ASN A 294 1.77 -2.43 -8.80
C ASN A 294 1.65 -2.98 -10.22
N SER A 295 2.78 -3.24 -10.87
CA SER A 295 2.88 -3.59 -12.29
C SER A 295 4.03 -4.55 -12.52
N TRP A 296 4.01 -5.34 -13.59
CA TRP A 296 4.97 -6.42 -13.89
C TRP A 296 4.72 -7.72 -13.13
N ASN A 297 4.94 -8.82 -13.83
CA ASN A 297 4.77 -10.18 -13.33
C ASN A 297 5.54 -10.46 -12.02
N TYR A 298 6.73 -9.87 -11.81
CA TYR A 298 7.49 -10.04 -10.57
C TYR A 298 6.92 -9.28 -9.37
N ASP A 299 6.26 -8.15 -9.60
CA ASP A 299 5.68 -7.35 -8.53
C ASP A 299 4.37 -7.96 -8.02
N TYR A 300 3.54 -8.52 -8.90
CA TYR A 300 2.36 -9.30 -8.48
C TYR A 300 2.75 -10.54 -7.68
N TYR A 301 3.85 -11.19 -8.05
CA TYR A 301 4.39 -12.32 -7.28
C TYR A 301 4.83 -11.88 -5.87
N GLY A 302 5.64 -10.83 -5.78
CA GLY A 302 6.08 -10.29 -4.49
C GLY A 302 4.91 -9.83 -3.61
N ALA A 303 3.92 -9.16 -4.20
CA ALA A 303 2.70 -8.77 -3.49
C ALA A 303 1.90 -9.98 -2.97
N GLY A 304 1.82 -11.06 -3.74
CA GLY A 304 1.19 -12.32 -3.30
C GLY A 304 1.90 -12.90 -2.08
N GLN A 305 3.24 -12.94 -2.11
CA GLN A 305 4.04 -13.40 -0.97
C GLN A 305 3.82 -12.51 0.26
N ALA A 306 3.86 -11.19 0.11
CA ALA A 306 3.73 -10.26 1.22
C ALA A 306 2.32 -10.27 1.84
N LEU A 307 1.27 -10.37 1.04
CA LEU A 307 -0.11 -10.19 1.52
C LEU A 307 -0.79 -11.46 2.00
N VAL A 308 -0.37 -12.62 1.49
CA VAL A 308 -0.99 -13.92 1.83
C VAL A 308 0.02 -15.05 2.03
N GLY A 309 1.32 -14.81 1.85
CA GLY A 309 2.37 -15.83 1.98
C GLY A 309 2.47 -16.79 0.79
N ASP A 310 1.86 -16.45 -0.35
CA ASP A 310 1.91 -17.25 -1.57
C ASP A 310 2.08 -16.35 -2.79
N GLY A 311 3.25 -16.42 -3.43
CA GLY A 311 3.56 -15.62 -4.60
C GLY A 311 2.72 -15.95 -5.81
N ALA A 312 2.18 -17.17 -5.91
CA ALA A 312 1.30 -17.54 -7.02
C ALA A 312 -0.09 -16.91 -6.91
N TYR A 313 -0.50 -16.45 -5.72
CA TYR A 313 -1.88 -16.04 -5.45
C TYR A 313 -2.36 -14.91 -6.38
N LEU A 314 -1.58 -13.83 -6.51
CA LEU A 314 -1.91 -12.73 -7.43
C LEU A 314 -1.42 -12.96 -8.87
N CYS A 315 -0.76 -14.09 -9.14
CA CYS A 315 -0.48 -14.52 -10.51
C CYS A 315 -1.70 -15.18 -11.17
N GLU A 316 -2.54 -15.82 -10.36
CA GLU A 316 -3.77 -16.45 -10.85
C GLU A 316 -4.83 -15.41 -11.22
N ASP A 317 -4.93 -14.34 -10.43
CA ASP A 317 -5.82 -13.21 -10.71
C ASP A 317 -5.22 -11.86 -10.24
N PRO A 318 -4.39 -11.21 -11.06
CA PRO A 318 -3.90 -9.86 -10.81
C PRO A 318 -5.01 -8.80 -10.77
N ASP A 319 -6.21 -9.08 -11.30
CA ASP A 319 -7.30 -8.09 -11.31
C ASP A 319 -7.98 -7.92 -9.95
N LEU A 320 -7.69 -8.80 -8.98
CA LEU A 320 -8.02 -8.60 -7.56
C LEU A 320 -7.51 -7.25 -7.04
N ALA A 321 -6.38 -6.74 -7.55
CA ALA A 321 -5.85 -5.42 -7.21
C ALA A 321 -6.73 -4.24 -7.71
N SER A 322 -7.81 -4.51 -8.45
CA SER A 322 -8.78 -3.51 -8.91
C SER A 322 -10.24 -3.87 -8.61
N THR A 323 -10.53 -5.10 -8.17
CA THR A 323 -11.90 -5.59 -7.88
C THR A 323 -12.13 -5.85 -6.40
N ASP A 324 -11.09 -6.17 -5.64
CA ASP A 324 -11.18 -6.41 -4.21
C ASP A 324 -10.50 -5.26 -3.44
N PRO A 325 -11.25 -4.52 -2.60
CA PRO A 325 -10.71 -3.41 -1.81
C PRO A 325 -9.47 -3.75 -0.98
N ARG A 326 -9.40 -4.97 -0.40
CA ARG A 326 -8.28 -5.38 0.43
C ARG A 326 -7.01 -5.52 -0.40
N TYR A 327 -7.10 -6.08 -1.61
CA TYR A 327 -5.94 -6.24 -2.48
C TYR A 327 -5.58 -4.93 -3.20
N ALA A 328 -6.55 -4.10 -3.55
CA ALA A 328 -6.30 -2.77 -4.12
C ALA A 328 -5.45 -1.90 -3.19
N TRP A 329 -5.75 -1.88 -1.90
CA TRP A 329 -4.90 -1.22 -0.90
C TRP A 329 -3.64 -2.03 -0.57
N GLY A 330 -3.78 -3.35 -0.46
CA GLY A 330 -2.71 -4.26 -0.05
C GLY A 330 -1.49 -4.22 -0.96
N VAL A 331 -1.67 -4.22 -2.29
CA VAL A 331 -0.51 -4.15 -3.21
C VAL A 331 0.25 -2.82 -3.04
N GLY A 332 -0.45 -1.75 -2.67
CA GLY A 332 0.17 -0.48 -2.35
C GLY A 332 0.97 -0.53 -1.04
N ILE A 333 0.42 -1.17 0.00
CA ILE A 333 1.13 -1.40 1.27
C ILE A 333 2.40 -2.23 1.03
N TYR A 334 2.31 -3.31 0.25
CA TYR A 334 3.47 -4.09 -0.14
C TYR A 334 4.54 -3.22 -0.82
N LYS A 335 4.16 -2.41 -1.82
CA LYS A 335 5.09 -1.50 -2.49
C LYS A 335 5.73 -0.52 -1.51
N TRP A 336 4.96 0.01 -0.58
CA TRP A 336 5.43 0.95 0.43
C TRP A 336 6.45 0.34 1.39
N MET A 337 6.19 -0.89 1.82
CA MET A 337 6.98 -1.59 2.84
C MET A 337 8.19 -2.33 2.27
N GLU A 338 8.18 -2.74 1.00
CA GLU A 338 9.16 -3.72 0.49
C GLU A 338 9.84 -3.34 -0.83
N LYS A 339 9.33 -2.36 -1.60
CA LYS A 339 9.93 -1.98 -2.90
C LYS A 339 11.36 -1.48 -2.71
N MET A 340 12.29 -2.11 -3.44
CA MET A 340 13.67 -1.68 -3.63
C MET A 340 14.07 -1.90 -5.10
N GLU A 341 15.12 -1.23 -5.55
CA GLU A 341 15.69 -1.48 -6.88
C GLU A 341 16.30 -2.89 -6.94
N PHE A 342 15.95 -3.65 -7.98
CA PHE A 342 16.42 -5.02 -8.15
C PHE A 342 17.95 -5.07 -8.30
N GLY A 343 18.59 -5.98 -7.58
CA GLY A 343 20.05 -6.11 -7.50
C GLY A 343 20.71 -5.21 -6.47
N THR A 344 19.94 -4.40 -5.73
CA THR A 344 20.45 -3.40 -4.78
C THR A 344 19.98 -3.65 -3.35
N THR A 345 20.42 -2.79 -2.45
CA THR A 345 19.89 -2.62 -1.08
C THR A 345 19.63 -1.14 -0.87
N GLY A 346 18.56 -0.78 -0.19
CA GLY A 346 18.27 0.60 0.13
C GLY A 346 17.04 0.73 0.99
N PRO A 347 16.75 1.94 1.48
CA PRO A 347 15.59 2.17 2.31
C PRO A 347 14.30 2.15 1.50
N THR A 348 13.23 1.77 2.16
CA THR A 348 11.86 1.70 1.64
C THR A 348 11.11 3.01 1.87
N ALA A 349 9.94 3.17 1.24
CA ALA A 349 9.10 4.35 1.46
C ALA A 349 8.61 4.39 2.92
N HIS A 350 8.33 3.23 3.52
CA HIS A 350 8.09 3.07 4.96
C HIS A 350 9.22 3.71 5.79
N GLU A 351 10.47 3.32 5.56
CA GLU A 351 11.62 3.83 6.31
C GLU A 351 11.80 5.35 6.16
N GLN A 352 11.51 5.92 5.00
CA GLN A 352 11.56 7.37 4.79
C GLN A 352 10.42 8.08 5.54
N ALA A 353 9.19 7.55 5.45
CA ALA A 353 8.02 8.18 6.03
C ALA A 353 8.06 8.18 7.57
N VAL A 354 8.52 7.10 8.19
CA VAL A 354 8.65 7.02 9.66
C VAL A 354 9.76 7.93 10.21
N ARG A 355 10.68 8.39 9.36
CA ARG A 355 11.67 9.45 9.66
C ARG A 355 11.11 10.86 9.43
N GLY A 356 9.85 10.98 9.00
CA GLY A 356 9.22 12.25 8.66
C GLY A 356 9.73 12.85 7.34
N ASN A 357 10.29 12.04 6.44
CA ASN A 357 10.88 12.49 5.19
C ASN A 357 9.98 12.16 3.98
N PHE A 358 9.16 13.12 3.56
CA PHE A 358 8.24 12.91 2.44
C PHE A 358 8.96 12.78 1.09
N GLY A 359 9.99 13.60 0.82
CA GLY A 359 10.74 13.53 -0.43
C GLY A 359 11.47 12.21 -0.61
N GLY A 360 11.95 11.61 0.49
CA GLY A 360 12.46 10.25 0.46
C GLY A 360 11.43 9.24 -0.05
N THR A 361 10.15 9.35 0.33
CA THR A 361 9.09 8.45 -0.17
C THR A 361 8.89 8.59 -1.69
N VAL A 362 8.96 9.82 -2.21
CA VAL A 362 8.85 10.09 -3.66
C VAL A 362 10.06 9.53 -4.39
N MET A 363 11.26 9.69 -3.83
CA MET A 363 12.50 9.16 -4.40
C MET A 363 12.47 7.63 -4.50
N VAL A 364 12.04 6.92 -3.45
CA VAL A 364 11.93 5.45 -3.46
C VAL A 364 10.95 4.97 -4.53
N LEU A 365 9.79 5.62 -4.62
CA LEU A 365 8.72 5.14 -5.48
C LEU A 365 8.92 5.55 -6.95
N TYR A 366 9.40 6.76 -7.20
CA TYR A 366 9.39 7.39 -8.54
C TYR A 366 10.67 8.16 -8.87
N GLY A 367 11.79 7.94 -8.17
CA GLY A 367 13.02 8.72 -8.36
C GLY A 367 13.47 8.90 -9.81
N GLU A 368 13.32 7.88 -10.66
CA GLU A 368 13.70 7.94 -12.09
C GLU A 368 12.82 8.87 -12.95
N LEU A 369 11.62 9.20 -12.48
CA LEU A 369 10.60 9.96 -13.22
C LEU A 369 10.31 11.30 -12.55
N GLU A 370 10.41 11.32 -11.22
CA GLU A 370 9.96 12.39 -10.34
C GLU A 370 11.07 12.94 -9.42
N CYS A 371 12.35 12.60 -9.59
CA CYS A 371 13.46 13.33 -8.96
C CYS A 371 14.67 13.48 -9.92
N PRO A 372 15.44 14.59 -9.89
CA PRO A 372 15.23 15.81 -9.12
C PRO A 372 14.00 16.57 -9.62
N SER A 373 13.29 17.18 -8.69
CA SER A 373 12.03 17.83 -8.94
C SER A 373 12.16 19.18 -9.63
N GLY A 374 11.83 19.19 -10.91
CA GLY A 374 12.05 20.32 -11.83
C GLY A 374 12.73 19.91 -13.13
N GLU A 375 13.38 18.74 -13.18
CA GLU A 375 14.05 18.20 -14.37
C GLU A 375 13.25 17.03 -14.97
N TRP A 376 12.02 17.31 -15.38
CA TRP A 376 11.05 16.29 -15.75
C TRP A 376 11.20 15.76 -17.18
N THR A 377 11.05 14.45 -17.32
CA THR A 377 11.00 13.77 -18.62
C THR A 377 9.64 13.95 -19.32
N SER A 378 8.57 14.27 -18.58
CA SER A 378 7.22 14.51 -19.13
C SER A 378 6.42 15.59 -18.38
N ALA A 379 5.43 16.17 -19.07
CA ALA A 379 4.51 17.14 -18.47
C ALA A 379 3.58 16.52 -17.41
N ASP A 380 3.27 15.23 -17.53
CA ASP A 380 2.41 14.51 -16.59
C ASP A 380 3.11 14.35 -15.23
N HIS A 381 4.37 13.91 -15.19
CA HIS A 381 5.14 13.80 -13.95
C HIS A 381 5.37 15.16 -13.28
N ALA A 382 5.55 16.22 -14.09
CA ALA A 382 5.63 17.59 -13.57
C ALA A 382 4.35 18.02 -12.83
N ILE A 383 3.17 17.50 -13.22
CA ILE A 383 1.90 17.74 -12.54
C ILE A 383 1.82 16.84 -11.30
N MET A 384 2.08 15.54 -11.44
CA MET A 384 1.97 14.55 -10.37
C MET A 384 2.80 14.94 -9.14
N VAL A 385 4.04 15.39 -9.30
CA VAL A 385 4.88 15.84 -8.17
C VAL A 385 4.27 17.03 -7.40
N ARG A 386 3.62 17.98 -8.08
CA ARG A 386 2.92 19.10 -7.44
C ARG A 386 1.68 18.61 -6.70
N GLU A 387 0.97 17.65 -7.29
CA GLU A 387 -0.17 17.00 -6.65
C GLU A 387 0.27 16.21 -5.41
N ARG A 388 1.44 15.54 -5.43
CA ARG A 388 1.99 14.83 -4.25
C ARG A 388 2.19 15.78 -3.08
N VAL A 389 2.79 16.95 -3.34
CA VAL A 389 2.97 18.01 -2.34
C VAL A 389 1.63 18.53 -1.82
N ALA A 390 0.67 18.80 -2.70
CA ALA A 390 -0.66 19.25 -2.27
C ALA A 390 -1.36 18.17 -1.41
N ARG A 391 -1.29 16.91 -1.83
CA ARG A 391 -1.98 15.78 -1.18
C ARG A 391 -1.36 15.39 0.16
N VAL A 392 -0.05 15.53 0.36
CA VAL A 392 0.54 15.32 1.69
C VAL A 392 0.12 16.40 2.67
N CYS A 393 -0.10 17.63 2.22
CA CYS A 393 -0.68 18.67 3.06
C CYS A 393 -2.14 18.36 3.43
N THR A 394 -2.97 17.91 2.46
CA THR A 394 -4.35 17.51 2.73
C THR A 394 -4.41 16.35 3.72
N ALA A 395 -3.67 15.26 3.46
CA ALA A 395 -3.66 14.07 4.31
C ALA A 395 -3.03 14.35 5.68
N GLY A 396 -1.95 15.14 5.72
CA GLY A 396 -1.30 15.57 6.95
C GLY A 396 -2.20 16.44 7.82
N ALA A 397 -2.93 17.40 7.25
CA ALA A 397 -3.90 18.20 7.99
C ALA A 397 -5.05 17.34 8.54
N ALA A 398 -5.57 16.39 7.75
CA ALA A 398 -6.61 15.46 8.18
C ALA A 398 -6.16 14.54 9.33
N LEU A 399 -4.90 14.11 9.31
CA LEU A 399 -4.34 13.18 10.28
C LEU A 399 -3.61 13.88 11.44
N GLY A 400 -3.44 15.21 11.39
CA GLY A 400 -2.65 15.95 12.37
C GLY A 400 -1.16 15.58 12.35
N ALA A 401 -0.61 15.30 11.16
CA ALA A 401 0.79 14.93 10.96
C ALA A 401 1.52 15.89 10.03
N TYR A 402 2.82 16.01 10.27
CA TYR A 402 3.74 16.79 9.46
C TYR A 402 4.93 15.93 9.04
N LEU A 403 5.34 16.11 7.80
CA LEU A 403 6.55 15.52 7.23
C LEU A 403 7.33 16.65 6.57
N GLU A 404 8.65 16.65 6.70
CA GLU A 404 9.46 17.56 5.91
C GLU A 404 9.51 17.09 4.46
N MET A 405 9.61 18.03 3.52
CA MET A 405 9.88 17.68 2.12
C MET A 405 11.24 16.98 1.99
N ASP A 406 12.22 17.39 2.79
CA ASP A 406 13.56 16.79 2.85
C ASP A 406 14.05 16.81 4.32
N ALA A 407 13.62 15.83 5.13
CA ALA A 407 14.16 15.61 6.47
C ALA A 407 15.36 14.67 6.38
N CYS A 408 16.55 15.21 6.12
CA CYS A 408 17.77 14.42 6.20
C CYS A 408 18.83 15.07 7.10
N ASP A 409 19.31 14.26 8.04
CA ASP A 409 20.56 14.48 8.77
C ASP A 409 21.72 13.92 7.91
N ASP A 410 22.98 14.22 8.27
CA ASP A 410 24.20 13.98 7.46
C ASP A 410 24.50 12.52 7.00
N SER A 411 23.62 11.53 7.23
CA SER A 411 23.77 10.14 6.76
C SER A 411 23.05 9.90 5.42
N ALA A 412 23.74 10.21 4.32
CA ALA A 412 23.19 10.17 2.96
C ALA A 412 22.73 8.78 2.46
N ASP A 413 23.26 7.68 3.00
CA ASP A 413 22.98 6.33 2.47
C ASP A 413 21.61 5.77 2.91
N GLU A 414 21.04 6.28 4.01
CA GLU A 414 19.74 5.83 4.53
C GLU A 414 18.64 6.89 4.41
N CYS A 415 19.01 8.13 4.06
CA CYS A 415 18.07 9.23 3.93
C CYS A 415 18.08 9.74 2.49
N LEU A 416 17.00 9.43 1.77
CA LEU A 416 16.86 9.78 0.38
C LEU A 416 16.20 11.16 0.25
N THR A 417 16.63 11.96 -0.70
CA THR A 417 16.04 13.29 -0.96
C THR A 417 15.48 13.33 -2.37
N CYS A 418 14.48 14.19 -2.57
CA CYS A 418 13.97 14.50 -3.90
C CYS A 418 14.21 15.98 -4.15
N ASP A 419 15.41 16.30 -4.64
CA ASP A 419 15.89 17.68 -4.83
C ASP A 419 14.80 18.58 -5.45
N GLY A 420 14.59 19.79 -4.92
CA GLY A 420 13.60 20.74 -5.42
C GLY A 420 12.17 20.57 -4.87
N LEU A 421 11.87 19.49 -4.13
CA LEU A 421 10.50 19.23 -3.68
C LEU A 421 10.06 20.30 -2.66
N LYS A 422 11.02 20.75 -1.85
CA LYS A 422 10.88 21.92 -0.98
C LYS A 422 10.55 23.21 -1.73
N ASP A 423 11.13 23.44 -2.91
CA ASP A 423 10.84 24.63 -3.70
C ASP A 423 9.42 24.58 -4.27
N ILE A 424 8.95 23.40 -4.67
CA ILE A 424 7.55 23.17 -5.06
C ILE A 424 6.61 23.47 -3.89
N PHE A 425 6.92 22.98 -2.69
CA PHE A 425 6.14 23.24 -1.48
C PHE A 425 6.04 24.73 -1.14
N VAL A 426 7.17 25.44 -1.10
CA VAL A 426 7.18 26.89 -0.84
C VAL A 426 6.44 27.65 -1.95
N GLY A 427 6.65 27.26 -3.21
CA GLY A 427 5.97 27.84 -4.37
C GLY A 427 4.45 27.71 -4.24
N CYS A 428 3.95 26.50 -3.96
CA CYS A 428 2.52 26.22 -3.94
C CYS A 428 1.78 26.83 -2.74
N GLN A 429 2.48 27.03 -1.62
CA GLN A 429 1.98 27.86 -0.51
C GLN A 429 1.84 29.33 -0.92
N SER A 430 2.82 29.86 -1.67
CA SER A 430 2.85 31.28 -2.04
C SER A 430 1.82 31.66 -3.10
N ASP A 431 1.51 30.76 -4.03
CA ASP A 431 0.54 30.99 -5.11
C ASP A 431 -0.88 30.47 -4.80
N GLY A 432 -1.03 29.74 -3.69
CA GLY A 432 -2.31 29.21 -3.23
C GLY A 432 -2.78 27.95 -3.96
N THR A 433 -1.92 27.30 -4.74
CA THR A 433 -2.25 26.04 -5.43
C THR A 433 -2.30 24.83 -4.49
N CYS A 434 -1.73 24.93 -3.29
CA CYS A 434 -1.91 23.95 -2.21
C CYS A 434 -2.66 24.57 -1.00
N PRO A 435 -4.01 24.57 -0.99
CA PRO A 435 -4.80 25.30 0.00
C PRO A 435 -4.68 24.75 1.43
N ASP A 436 -4.34 23.47 1.61
CA ASP A 436 -4.23 22.83 2.93
C ASP A 436 -2.83 22.97 3.56
N CYS A 437 -1.81 23.32 2.77
CA CYS A 437 -0.42 23.44 3.25
C CYS A 437 -0.20 24.55 4.29
N PRO A 438 -0.91 25.70 4.28
CA PRO A 438 -0.78 26.70 5.35
C PRO A 438 -1.23 26.19 6.72
N THR A 439 -2.33 25.42 6.76
CA THR A 439 -2.88 24.85 8.01
C THR A 439 -2.15 23.60 8.47
N TRP A 440 -1.45 22.92 7.56
CA TRP A 440 -0.66 21.72 7.82
C TRP A 440 0.38 21.91 8.94
N ALA A 441 1.07 23.06 8.96
CA ALA A 441 2.06 23.38 10.01
C ALA A 441 1.42 23.77 11.35
N ASP A 442 0.19 24.32 11.34
CA ASP A 442 -0.51 24.76 12.55
C ASP A 442 -1.02 23.59 13.40
N HIS A 443 -1.29 22.43 12.80
CA HIS A 443 -1.77 21.24 13.51
C HIS A 443 -0.72 20.55 14.38
N VAL A 444 0.58 20.77 14.13
CA VAL A 444 1.68 20.25 14.96
C VAL A 444 1.71 20.90 16.35
N ILE A 445 1.24 22.15 16.47
CA ILE A 445 1.28 22.93 17.72
C ILE A 445 0.25 22.42 18.74
N PHE A 446 -0.81 21.72 18.32
CA PHE A 446 -1.87 21.24 19.23
C PHE A 446 -1.65 19.82 19.77
N VAL A 447 -0.69 19.05 19.25
CA VAL A 447 -0.41 17.69 19.72
C VAL A 447 0.41 17.68 21.02
N SER A 448 1.15 18.76 21.33
CA SER A 448 1.84 18.89 22.62
C SER A 448 0.90 19.20 23.80
N ASP A 449 -0.36 19.58 23.54
CA ASP A 449 -1.37 19.94 24.53
C ASP A 449 -2.68 19.16 24.31
N ALA A 450 -2.61 17.87 23.98
CA ALA A 450 -3.81 17.03 24.00
C ALA A 450 -4.42 17.09 25.43
N PRO A 451 -5.66 17.57 25.61
CA PRO A 451 -6.27 17.58 26.93
C PRO A 451 -6.39 16.14 27.37
N SER A 452 -5.81 15.82 28.54
CA SER A 452 -6.00 14.52 29.17
C SER A 452 -7.51 14.28 29.30
N VAL A 453 -8.09 13.48 28.42
CA VAL A 453 -9.46 13.03 28.58
C VAL A 453 -9.40 12.02 29.70
N THR A 454 -9.56 12.50 30.92
CA THR A 454 -9.81 11.62 32.05
C THR A 454 -11.11 10.91 31.71
N PRO A 455 -11.15 9.57 31.57
CA PRO A 455 -12.38 8.89 31.24
C PRO A 455 -13.41 9.26 32.30
N VAL A 456 -14.52 9.85 31.85
CA VAL A 456 -15.67 10.12 32.70
C VAL A 456 -16.17 8.76 33.17
N ARG A 457 -15.73 8.35 34.36
CA ARG A 457 -16.32 7.25 35.11
C ARG A 457 -17.76 7.66 35.36
N ILE A 458 -18.69 7.11 34.59
CA ILE A 458 -20.10 7.16 34.92
C ILE A 458 -20.25 6.49 36.29
N GLN A 459 -20.45 7.29 37.32
CA GLN A 459 -20.80 6.81 38.64
C GLN A 459 -22.18 6.15 38.53
N PRO A 460 -22.39 4.95 39.10
CA PRO A 460 -23.74 4.40 39.21
C PRO A 460 -24.62 5.39 40.01
N PRO A 461 -25.94 5.46 39.72
CA PRO A 461 -26.83 6.42 40.36
C PRO A 461 -26.75 6.38 41.89
N GLU A 462 -26.72 7.56 42.51
CA GLU A 462 -26.67 7.76 43.96
C GLU A 462 -27.95 7.23 44.66
N ASP A 463 -27.91 5.99 45.09
CA ASP A 463 -28.36 5.60 46.41
C ASP A 463 -27.40 4.53 46.95
N TRP A 464 -27.41 4.28 48.26
CA TRP A 464 -26.41 3.53 49.04
C TRP A 464 -25.30 4.37 49.70
N GLY A 465 -25.73 5.27 50.57
CA GLY A 465 -25.53 5.01 52.00
C GLY A 465 -24.10 5.04 52.55
N ASN A 466 -23.65 6.25 52.88
CA ASN A 466 -23.27 6.65 54.24
C ASN A 466 -22.37 5.69 55.05
N TRP A 467 -21.04 5.79 54.90
CA TRP A 467 -20.08 5.49 55.98
C TRP A 467 -18.85 6.41 55.91
N ASN A 468 -18.98 7.54 56.59
CA ASN A 468 -18.05 8.15 57.57
C ASN A 468 -16.51 7.93 57.45
N GLN A 469 -15.79 9.06 57.56
CA GLN A 469 -14.36 9.34 57.83
C GLN A 469 -13.71 10.10 56.66
N GLY A 470 -13.12 11.29 56.78
CA GLY A 470 -12.69 12.05 57.95
C GLY A 470 -11.34 12.72 57.64
N SER A 471 -11.37 13.98 57.20
CA SER A 471 -10.39 15.06 57.44
C SER A 471 -9.01 15.14 56.72
N ARG A 472 -8.60 16.42 56.53
CA ARG A 472 -7.27 17.07 56.31
C ARG A 472 -6.92 17.41 54.84
N SER A 473 -6.89 18.69 54.40
CA SER A 473 -5.98 19.84 54.70
C SER A 473 -4.56 19.57 54.14
N ASP A 474 -3.78 20.43 53.45
CA ASP A 474 -3.61 21.89 53.26
C ASP A 474 -2.81 22.08 51.92
N ALA A 475 -3.07 23.05 51.03
CA ALA A 475 -2.54 24.43 50.91
C ALA A 475 -1.05 24.65 50.52
N ARG A 476 -0.85 25.65 49.62
CA ARG A 476 0.34 26.49 49.28
C ARG A 476 1.22 26.03 48.09
N SER A 477 1.57 26.78 47.02
CA SER A 477 1.79 28.22 46.66
C SER A 477 3.28 28.58 46.50
N ALA A 478 3.67 29.12 45.33
CA ALA A 478 4.74 30.10 45.01
C ALA A 478 5.33 29.76 43.60
N ASP A 479 5.23 30.53 42.52
CA ASP A 479 5.60 31.92 42.16
C ASP A 479 7.11 32.23 41.96
N ALA A 480 7.36 32.99 40.87
CA ALA A 480 8.47 33.94 40.63
C ALA A 480 9.76 33.54 39.84
N SER A 481 9.72 33.78 38.52
CA SER A 481 10.46 34.83 37.75
C SER A 481 12.02 34.90 37.61
N SER A 482 12.45 34.95 36.34
CA SER A 482 13.25 36.01 35.65
C SER A 482 14.80 36.06 35.63
N TRP A 483 15.31 36.72 34.55
CA TRP A 483 16.65 37.25 34.21
C TRP A 483 17.59 36.26 33.46
N LEU A 484 18.35 36.57 32.40
CA LEU A 484 18.99 37.82 31.92
C LEU A 484 19.39 37.70 30.43
N ALA A 485 19.53 38.85 29.75
CA ALA A 485 19.94 39.05 28.35
C ALA A 485 21.47 39.08 28.13
N LEU A 486 21.95 38.93 26.88
CA LEU A 486 22.77 39.96 26.18
C LEU A 486 23.07 39.63 24.68
N SER A 487 22.93 40.70 23.89
CA SER A 487 23.28 41.04 22.50
C SER A 487 24.57 40.52 21.83
N LEU A 488 24.56 40.47 20.48
CA LEU A 488 25.45 41.24 19.58
C LEU A 488 25.07 41.10 18.08
N ALA A 489 25.49 42.07 17.26
CA ALA A 489 24.94 42.46 15.96
C ALA A 489 25.79 42.04 14.71
N LEU A 490 25.09 41.94 13.56
CA LEU A 490 25.40 42.12 12.10
C LEU A 490 26.81 42.60 11.64
N PRO A 491 27.26 42.41 10.35
CA PRO A 491 26.48 42.69 9.12
C PRO A 491 26.79 41.90 7.80
N LEU A 492 26.08 42.33 6.73
CA LEU A 492 26.02 41.94 5.30
C LEU A 492 27.33 41.81 4.49
N ALA A 493 27.30 40.97 3.43
CA ALA A 493 27.84 41.18 2.06
C ALA A 493 27.27 40.06 1.12
N ILE A 494 26.49 40.29 0.05
CA ILE A 494 26.75 40.75 -1.34
C ILE A 494 27.53 39.77 -2.26
N TRP A 495 26.76 39.15 -3.19
CA TRP A 495 26.95 38.82 -4.63
C TRP A 495 28.25 38.25 -5.26
N HIS A 496 27.99 37.29 -6.16
CA HIS A 496 28.67 36.89 -7.42
C HIS A 496 29.85 35.91 -7.38
N SER A 497 29.61 34.69 -7.88
CA SER A 497 30.18 34.12 -9.13
C SER A 497 29.37 32.90 -9.56
#